data_AF-A0A2T0MGG6-F1
#
_entry.id   AF-A0A2T0MGG6-F1
#
_cell.length_a   1.000
_cell.length_b   1.000
_cell.length_c   1.000
_cell.angle_alpha   90.00
_cell.angle_beta   90.00
_cell.angle_gamma   90.00
#
_symmetry.space_group_name_H-M   'P 1'
#
loop_
_entity.id
_entity.type
_entity.pdbx_description
1 polymer ?
#
loop_
_entity_poly.entity_id
_entity_poly.type
_entity_poly.pdbx_seq_one_letter_code
_entity_poly.pdbx_strand_id
1 'polypeptide(L)'
;MDIDPEYLNSVVNQLILVASLLAGFSIAIVANLLTDKTESKIHNRIFKVTILTASCFLVSVFGMTKLVMMTTKGYPKNLSPITLEISNQISAISFLLGIVFLCIDIGLFGWTKSKKMGRFTTLVGILTFFLILLTLTNIEK
;
A
#
# COMPACT_ATOMS: atom_id res chain seq x y z
N MET A 1 -8.47 22.74 9.12
CA MET A 1 -9.04 21.83 10.12
C MET A 1 -7.94 21.55 11.13
N ASP A 2 -8.03 22.11 12.34
CA ASP A 2 -7.03 21.87 13.39
C ASP A 2 -7.27 20.47 13.97
N ILE A 3 -6.63 19.48 13.35
CA ILE A 3 -6.62 18.11 13.85
C ILE A 3 -5.62 18.06 15.01
N ASP A 4 -6.04 17.52 16.16
CA ASP A 4 -5.15 17.26 17.28
C ASP A 4 -3.93 16.40 16.82
N PRO A 5 -2.69 16.89 16.99
CA PRO A 5 -1.49 16.14 16.59
C PRO A 5 -1.39 14.76 17.25
N GLU A 6 -1.93 14.59 18.46
CA GLU A 6 -1.92 13.31 19.16
C GLU A 6 -2.83 12.29 18.48
N TYR A 7 -4.05 12.70 18.12
CA TYR A 7 -4.96 11.89 17.29
C TYR A 7 -4.35 11.54 15.93
N LEU A 8 -3.76 12.53 15.25
CA LEU A 8 -3.12 12.33 13.94
C LEU A 8 -1.98 11.29 14.03
N ASN A 9 -1.13 11.40 15.05
CA ASN A 9 -0.05 10.44 15.28
C ASN A 9 -0.59 9.02 15.52
N SER A 10 -1.69 8.87 16.27
CA SER A 10 -2.28 7.55 16.52
C SER A 10 -2.74 6.87 15.22
N VAL A 11 -3.48 7.59 14.38
CA VAL A 11 -3.96 7.09 13.08
C VAL A 11 -2.78 6.76 12.15
N VAL A 12 -1.82 7.69 12.05
CA VAL A 12 -0.67 7.51 11.16
C VAL A 12 0.22 6.34 11.61
N ASN A 13 0.41 6.13 12.91
CA ASN A 13 1.16 4.97 13.41
C ASN A 13 0.50 3.63 13.04
N GLN A 14 -0.84 3.55 13.07
CA GLN A 14 -1.56 2.35 12.62
C GLN A 14 -1.37 2.12 11.12
N LEU A 15 -1.43 3.18 10.31
CA LEU A 15 -1.19 3.08 8.87
C LEU A 15 0.25 2.69 8.54
N ILE A 16 1.25 3.19 9.29
CA ILE A 16 2.65 2.75 9.18
C ILE A 16 2.74 1.24 9.44
N LEU A 17 2.10 0.74 10.49
CA LEU A 17 2.11 -0.68 10.81
C LEU A 17 1.52 -1.52 9.67
N VAL A 18 0.35 -1.13 9.15
CA VAL A 18 -0.29 -1.82 8.02
C VAL A 18 0.59 -1.75 6.77
N ALA A 19 1.10 -0.58 6.42
CA ALA A 19 1.96 -0.40 5.25
C ALA A 19 3.26 -1.21 5.37
N SER A 20 3.89 -1.24 6.54
CA SER A 20 5.13 -1.98 6.79
C SER A 20 4.92 -3.49 6.67
N LEU A 21 3.82 -4.02 7.20
CA LEU A 21 3.44 -5.42 7.08
C LEU A 21 3.20 -5.82 5.61
N LEU A 22 2.45 -5.00 4.87
CA LEU A 22 2.16 -5.25 3.46
C LEU A 22 3.42 -5.15 2.58
N ALA A 23 4.28 -4.16 2.84
CA ALA A 23 5.58 -4.04 2.17
C ALA A 23 6.44 -5.29 2.42
N GLY A 24 6.57 -5.72 3.67
CA GLY A 24 7.34 -6.92 4.03
C GLY A 24 6.78 -8.20 3.39
N PHE A 25 5.46 -8.37 3.39
CA PHE A 25 4.79 -9.48 2.73
C PHE A 25 5.05 -9.48 1.21
N SER A 26 4.92 -8.34 0.54
CA SER A 26 5.21 -8.22 -0.89
C SER A 26 6.68 -8.51 -1.21
N ILE A 27 7.63 -8.04 -0.40
CA ILE A 27 9.06 -8.35 -0.57
C ILE A 27 9.33 -9.85 -0.42
N ALA A 28 8.69 -10.52 0.55
CA ALA A 28 8.82 -11.96 0.72
C ALA A 28 8.29 -12.72 -0.51
N ILE A 29 7.19 -12.27 -1.10
CA ILE A 29 6.70 -12.84 -2.36
C ILE A 29 7.71 -12.61 -3.49
N VAL A 30 8.24 -11.40 -3.65
CA VAL A 30 9.28 -11.09 -4.65
C VAL A 30 10.49 -12.01 -4.51
N ALA A 31 10.98 -12.23 -3.29
CA ALA A 31 12.08 -13.14 -3.01
C ALA A 31 11.77 -14.58 -3.43
N ASN A 32 10.56 -15.07 -3.14
CA ASN A 32 10.13 -16.40 -3.60
C ASN A 32 10.07 -16.49 -5.13
N LEU A 33 9.51 -15.47 -5.80
CA LEU A 33 9.42 -15.43 -7.26
C LEU A 33 10.80 -15.32 -7.95
N LEU A 34 11.79 -14.72 -7.29
CA LEU A 34 13.19 -14.65 -7.75
C LEU A 34 13.86 -16.03 -7.77
N THR A 35 13.52 -16.89 -6.81
CA THR A 35 14.09 -18.25 -6.71
C THR A 35 13.33 -19.28 -7.57
N ASP A 36 12.14 -18.92 -8.03
CA ASP A 36 11.32 -19.76 -8.89
C ASP A 36 11.87 -19.77 -10.33
N LYS A 37 12.08 -20.97 -10.89
CA LYS A 37 12.60 -21.17 -12.26
C LYS A 37 11.51 -21.07 -13.34
N THR A 38 10.29 -20.72 -12.96
CA THR A 38 9.14 -20.63 -13.88
C THR A 38 9.26 -19.43 -14.82
N GLU A 39 9.66 -19.66 -16.06
CA GLU A 39 9.70 -18.63 -17.10
C GLU A 39 8.36 -18.53 -17.84
N SER A 40 7.42 -17.76 -17.28
CA SER A 40 6.16 -17.46 -17.95
C SER A 40 5.85 -15.96 -18.01
N LYS A 41 5.09 -15.55 -19.03
CA LYS A 41 4.62 -14.15 -19.15
C LYS A 41 3.81 -13.71 -17.92
N ILE A 42 3.09 -14.62 -17.28
CA ILE A 42 2.29 -14.35 -16.08
C ILE A 42 3.21 -14.17 -14.88
N HIS A 43 4.20 -15.06 -14.70
CA HIS A 43 5.21 -14.96 -13.64
C HIS A 43 5.91 -13.60 -13.66
N ASN A 44 6.39 -13.18 -14.83
CA ASN A 44 7.06 -11.89 -14.98
C ASN A 44 6.14 -10.68 -14.71
N ARG A 45 4.83 -10.80 -15.01
CA ARG A 45 3.86 -9.75 -14.67
C ARG A 45 3.64 -9.66 -13.16
N ILE A 46 3.45 -10.80 -12.49
CA ILE A 46 3.33 -10.86 -11.03
C ILE A 46 4.57 -10.24 -10.40
N PHE A 47 5.76 -10.66 -10.83
CA PHE A 47 7.02 -10.12 -10.31
C PHE A 47 7.10 -8.59 -10.37
N LYS A 48 6.76 -7.99 -11.52
CA LYS A 48 6.76 -6.53 -11.70
C LYS A 48 5.71 -5.84 -10.84
N VAL A 49 4.49 -6.37 -10.79
CA VAL A 49 3.39 -5.78 -9.99
C VAL A 49 3.73 -5.87 -8.50
N THR A 50 4.21 -7.01 -8.01
CA THR A 50 4.55 -7.17 -6.60
C THR A 50 5.70 -6.25 -6.17
N ILE A 51 6.68 -5.98 -7.05
CA ILE A 51 7.71 -4.95 -6.79
C ILE A 51 7.09 -3.56 -6.67
N LEU A 52 6.16 -3.20 -7.56
CA LEU A 52 5.43 -1.94 -7.49
C LEU A 52 4.62 -1.83 -6.19
N THR A 53 3.90 -2.90 -5.82
CA THR A 53 3.15 -3.01 -4.56
C THR A 53 4.07 -2.74 -3.36
N ALA A 54 5.19 -3.46 -3.25
CA ALA A 54 6.17 -3.28 -2.18
C ALA A 54 6.73 -1.86 -2.12
N SER A 55 7.09 -1.30 -3.28
CA SER A 55 7.68 0.04 -3.39
C SER A 55 6.70 1.12 -2.96
N CYS A 56 5.44 1.02 -3.36
CA CYS A 56 4.37 1.94 -2.96
C CYS A 56 4.16 1.94 -1.45
N PHE A 57 4.07 0.77 -0.82
CA PHE A 57 3.92 0.69 0.63
C PHE A 57 5.16 1.19 1.37
N LEU A 58 6.36 0.93 0.86
CA LEU A 58 7.61 1.43 1.46
C LEU A 58 7.71 2.96 1.41
N VAL A 59 7.34 3.58 0.27
CA VAL A 59 7.23 5.05 0.17
C VAL A 59 6.21 5.59 1.16
N SER A 60 5.08 4.92 1.33
CA SER A 60 4.06 5.29 2.31
C SER A 60 4.59 5.24 3.76
N VAL A 61 5.29 4.16 4.14
CA VAL A 61 5.93 4.01 5.46
C VAL A 61 6.86 5.18 5.76
N PHE A 62 7.77 5.53 4.84
CA PHE A 62 8.71 6.62 5.07
C PHE A 62 8.02 7.99 5.09
N GLY A 63 7.02 8.21 4.23
CA GLY A 63 6.23 9.44 4.22
C GLY A 63 5.45 9.66 5.51
N MET A 64 4.80 8.61 6.02
CA MET A 64 4.05 8.64 7.27
C MET A 64 4.97 8.72 8.49
N THR A 65 6.11 8.04 8.49
CA THR A 65 7.10 8.14 9.57
C THR A 65 7.62 9.57 9.69
N LYS A 66 7.92 10.21 8.56
CA LYS A 66 8.29 11.63 8.52
C LYS A 66 7.18 12.52 9.08
N LEU A 67 5.92 12.22 8.77
CA LEU A 67 4.77 12.94 9.32
C LEU A 67 4.74 12.84 10.85
N VAL A 68 4.82 11.62 11.41
CA VAL A 68 4.87 11.38 12.87
C VAL A 68 6.03 12.12 13.53
N MET A 69 7.21 12.09 12.92
CA MET A 69 8.38 12.83 13.44
C MET A 69 8.11 14.33 13.54
N MET A 70 7.46 14.93 12.54
CA MET A 70 7.14 16.35 12.52
C MET A 70 6.06 16.70 13.55
N THR A 71 5.06 15.85 13.73
CA THR A 71 3.91 16.11 14.64
C THR A 71 4.17 15.68 16.08
N THR A 72 5.35 15.15 16.39
CA THR A 72 5.74 14.76 17.76
C THR A 72 6.34 15.94 18.53
N LYS A 73 5.97 16.07 19.81
CA LYS A 73 6.51 17.10 20.71
C LYS A 73 8.04 16.99 20.79
N GLY A 74 8.74 18.12 20.67
CA GLY A 74 10.21 18.16 20.70
C GLY A 74 10.88 18.12 19.32
N TYR A 75 10.10 18.12 18.22
CA TYR A 75 10.67 18.28 16.89
C TYR A 75 11.40 19.64 16.76
N PRO A 76 12.70 19.66 16.39
CA PRO A 76 13.55 20.85 16.55
C PRO A 76 13.36 21.92 15.47
N LYS A 77 12.55 21.66 14.44
CA LYS A 77 12.31 22.59 13.33
C LYS A 77 10.88 23.12 13.36
N ASN A 78 10.72 24.39 12.98
CA ASN A 78 9.39 24.97 12.79
C ASN A 78 8.62 24.17 11.73
N LEU A 79 7.36 23.84 12.06
CA LEU A 79 6.48 23.11 11.17
C LEU A 79 6.13 24.01 9.99
N SER A 80 6.58 23.62 8.80
CA SER A 80 6.15 24.23 7.56
C SER A 80 4.88 23.50 7.11
N PRO A 81 3.71 24.18 7.07
CA PRO A 81 2.43 23.55 6.72
C PRO A 81 2.48 22.84 5.37
N ILE A 82 3.19 23.43 4.40
CA ILE A 82 3.34 22.87 3.05
C ILE A 82 4.14 21.57 3.06
N THR A 83 5.15 21.44 3.95
CA THR A 83 5.97 20.22 4.03
C THR A 83 5.17 19.07 4.67
N LEU A 84 4.32 19.39 5.64
CA LEU A 84 3.40 18.44 6.27
C LEU A 84 2.38 17.94 5.26
N GLU A 85 1.75 18.85 4.51
CA GLU A 85 0.73 18.54 3.51
C GLU A 85 1.28 17.67 2.39
N ILE A 86 2.45 18.01 1.84
CA ILE A 86 3.11 17.20 0.80
C ILE A 86 3.43 15.79 1.31
N SER A 87 3.95 15.67 2.53
CA SER A 87 4.30 14.36 3.09
C SER A 87 3.05 13.51 3.30
N ASN A 88 1.96 14.12 3.78
CA ASN A 88 0.66 13.48 3.94
C ASN A 88 0.11 13.00 2.59
N GLN A 89 0.00 13.88 1.59
CA GLN A 89 -0.54 13.57 0.27
C GLN A 89 0.25 12.48 -0.46
N ILE A 90 1.58 12.58 -0.51
CA ILE A 90 2.43 11.57 -1.16
C ILE A 90 2.26 10.21 -0.48
N SER A 91 2.25 10.20 0.86
CA SER A 91 2.13 8.96 1.62
C SER A 91 0.76 8.30 1.46
N ALA A 92 -0.31 9.09 1.42
CA ALA A 92 -1.68 8.63 1.19
C ALA A 92 -1.87 8.10 -0.24
N ILE A 93 -1.42 8.83 -1.26
CA ILE A 93 -1.49 8.40 -2.66
C ILE A 93 -0.70 7.11 -2.86
N SER A 94 0.50 7.03 -2.29
CA SER A 94 1.34 5.83 -2.37
C SER A 94 0.70 4.63 -1.69
N PHE A 95 0.08 4.82 -0.52
CA PHE A 95 -0.67 3.77 0.17
C PHE A 95 -1.82 3.23 -0.70
N LEU A 96 -2.59 4.14 -1.29
CA LEU A 96 -3.75 3.81 -2.12
C LEU A 96 -3.32 3.07 -3.40
N LEU A 97 -2.26 3.54 -4.07
CA LEU A 97 -1.66 2.84 -5.22
C LEU A 97 -1.15 1.44 -4.83
N GLY A 98 -0.52 1.31 -3.65
CA GLY A 98 -0.11 0.01 -3.11
C GLY A 98 -1.28 -0.96 -2.98
N ILE A 99 -2.42 -0.49 -2.46
CA ILE A 99 -3.65 -1.29 -2.39
C ILE A 99 -4.14 -1.69 -3.78
N VAL A 100 -4.13 -0.77 -4.75
CA VAL A 100 -4.55 -1.09 -6.13
C VAL A 100 -3.66 -2.19 -6.73
N PHE A 101 -2.34 -2.07 -6.61
CA PHE A 101 -1.41 -3.08 -7.12
C PHE A 101 -1.55 -4.41 -6.38
N LEU A 102 -1.83 -4.40 -5.07
CA LEU A 102 -2.11 -5.61 -4.31
C LEU A 102 -3.37 -6.34 -4.80
N CYS A 103 -4.44 -5.60 -5.15
CA CYS A 103 -5.64 -6.18 -5.75
C CYS A 103 -5.34 -6.82 -7.12
N ILE A 104 -4.43 -6.21 -7.90
CA ILE A 104 -3.95 -6.77 -9.17
C ILE A 104 -3.14 -8.06 -8.91
N ASP A 105 -2.25 -8.06 -7.93
CA ASP A 105 -1.48 -9.25 -7.52
C ASP A 105 -2.41 -10.41 -7.16
N ILE A 106 -3.44 -10.17 -6.32
CA ILE A 106 -4.47 -11.16 -5.99
C ILE A 106 -5.08 -11.75 -7.25
N GLY A 107 -5.49 -10.89 -8.19
CA GLY A 107 -6.06 -11.31 -9.47
C GLY A 107 -5.12 -12.21 -10.27
N LEU A 108 -3.83 -11.83 -10.36
CA LEU A 108 -2.82 -12.52 -11.15
C LEU A 108 -2.38 -13.86 -10.56
N PHE A 109 -2.30 -14.02 -9.23
CA PHE A 109 -1.80 -15.25 -8.61
C PHE A 109 -2.57 -16.50 -9.01
N GLY A 110 -3.89 -16.43 -9.22
CA GLY A 110 -4.65 -17.62 -9.64
C GLY A 110 -4.29 -18.13 -11.04
N TRP A 111 -3.76 -17.26 -11.91
CA TRP A 111 -3.40 -17.61 -13.29
C TRP A 111 -2.11 -18.43 -13.38
N THR A 112 -1.28 -18.46 -12.33
CA THR A 112 -0.10 -19.35 -12.29
C THR A 112 -0.49 -20.82 -12.20
N LYS A 113 -1.66 -21.12 -11.61
CA LYS A 113 -2.13 -22.49 -11.37
C LYS A 113 -3.06 -23.03 -12.46
N SER A 114 -4.13 -22.31 -12.81
CA SER A 114 -5.07 -22.74 -13.86
C SER A 114 -6.01 -21.62 -14.31
N LYS A 115 -6.65 -21.79 -15.48
CA LYS A 115 -7.68 -20.85 -15.98
C LYS A 115 -8.93 -20.76 -15.08
N LYS A 116 -9.26 -21.81 -14.34
CA LYS A 116 -10.40 -21.78 -13.39
C LYS A 116 -10.04 -20.96 -12.15
N MET A 117 -8.86 -21.21 -11.59
CA MET A 117 -8.35 -20.45 -10.45
C MET A 117 -8.12 -18.97 -10.79
N GLY A 118 -7.55 -18.67 -11.96
CA GLY A 118 -7.32 -17.30 -12.41
C GLY A 118 -8.61 -16.48 -12.52
N ARG A 119 -9.69 -17.07 -13.07
CA ARG A 119 -11.01 -16.40 -13.10
C ARG A 119 -11.55 -16.11 -11.71
N PHE A 120 -11.43 -17.09 -10.80
CA PHE A 120 -11.86 -16.93 -9.42
C PHE A 120 -11.10 -15.81 -8.71
N THR A 121 -9.76 -15.84 -8.73
CA THR A 121 -8.94 -14.83 -8.05
C THR A 121 -9.08 -13.43 -8.66
N THR A 122 -9.27 -13.34 -9.98
CA THR A 122 -9.55 -12.05 -10.64
C THR A 122 -10.87 -11.46 -10.16
N LEU A 123 -11.92 -12.29 -10.05
CA LEU A 123 -13.21 -11.84 -9.53
C LEU A 123 -13.11 -11.39 -8.07
N VAL A 124 -12.36 -12.12 -7.25
CA VAL A 124 -12.06 -11.72 -5.86
C VAL A 124 -11.32 -10.39 -5.83
N GLY A 125 -10.25 -10.23 -6.61
CA GLY A 125 -9.47 -8.98 -6.66
C GLY A 125 -10.31 -7.78 -7.09
N ILE A 126 -11.18 -7.94 -8.10
CA ILE A 126 -12.12 -6.90 -8.54
C ILE A 126 -13.12 -6.57 -7.42
N LEU A 127 -13.73 -7.58 -6.80
CA LEU A 127 -14.70 -7.38 -5.73
C LEU A 127 -14.07 -6.68 -4.53
N THR A 128 -12.87 -7.11 -4.11
CA THR A 128 -12.10 -6.47 -3.03
C THR A 128 -11.82 -5.01 -3.36
N PHE A 129 -11.38 -4.71 -4.58
CA PHE A 129 -11.14 -3.33 -5.02
C PHE A 129 -12.42 -2.48 -4.95
N PHE A 130 -13.56 -2.99 -5.44
CA PHE A 130 -14.84 -2.28 -5.36
C PHE A 130 -15.29 -2.04 -3.92
N LEU A 131 -15.15 -3.04 -3.04
CA LEU A 131 -15.51 -2.89 -1.63
C LEU A 131 -14.64 -1.82 -0.94
N ILE A 132 -13.34 -1.79 -1.24
CA ILE A 132 -12.44 -0.76 -0.73
C ILE A 132 -12.89 0.62 -1.23
N LEU A 133 -13.14 0.78 -2.53
CA LEU A 133 -13.63 2.06 -3.07
C LEU A 133 -14.92 2.51 -2.38
N LEU A 134 -15.87 1.59 -2.18
CA LEU A 134 -17.14 1.89 -1.51
C LEU A 134 -16.94 2.38 -0.07
N THR A 135 -15.99 1.77 0.67
CA THR A 135 -15.65 2.25 2.02
C THR A 135 -15.03 3.64 2.03
N LEU A 136 -14.26 4.01 1.01
CA LEU A 136 -13.64 5.33 0.91
C LEU A 136 -14.64 6.41 0.49
N THR A 137 -15.59 6.08 -0.39
CA THR A 137 -16.60 7.05 -0.87
C THR A 137 -17.73 7.32 0.12
N ASN A 138 -18.01 6.40 1.04
CA ASN A 138 -19.07 6.57 2.05
C ASN A 138 -18.68 7.49 3.22
N ILE A 139 -17.48 8.07 3.22
CA ILE A 139 -17.01 8.99 4.26
C ILE A 139 -17.55 10.43 4.03
N GLU A 140 -18.19 10.71 2.88
CA GLU A 140 -18.64 12.05 2.49
C GLU A 140 -20.16 12.33 2.69
N LYS A 141 -20.87 11.55 3.52
CA LYS A 141 -22.26 11.90 3.91
C LYS A 141 -22.47 11.97 5.40
#